data_AF-A0A6I6WGK5-F1
#
_entry.id   AF-A0A6I6WGK5-F1
#
_cell.length_a   1.000
_cell.length_b   1.000
_cell.length_c   1.000
_cell.angle_alpha   90.00
_cell.angle_beta   90.00
_cell.angle_gamma   90.00
#
_symmetry.space_group_name_H-M   'P 1'
#
loop_
_entity.id
_entity.type
_entity.pdbx_description
1 polymer ?
#
loop_
_entity_poly.entity_id
_entity_poly.type
_entity_poly.pdbx_seq_one_letter_code
_entity_poly.pdbx_strand_id
1 'polypeptide(L)'
;MTTTDSVHPVAPEDVRRVTCIGAGVIGGGWVAQFLARGYDVTAWDPAPDGEAKLRRLVDAAWPALTQLGLAEGASRDRLTVAPSLEEACAEAQFVQESAPEKLELKRSLLAQLDAATPAGVVIASSTSGYPMTDMQTEAADPSRLLVGHPFNPPYLIPLVEVAGGERTAADAVAWASRFYEVAGKSVITMDRELPGFIANRLQEALWREALHMVANGEATVKEIDDSITEGPGLRWAFMGPCLTFALAGGEGGMGHMLDHFGPSLKSPWTRLEAPELDKALRDAMVDGCDEAAAGRSIADLVAERDQGVIDVLRATGRLPGQKDAQRGDAA
;
A
#
# COMPACT_ATOMS: atom_id res chain seq x y z
N MET A 1 20.84 -15.97 -29.61
CA MET A 1 20.19 -16.63 -28.45
C MET A 1 21.22 -16.74 -27.36
N THR A 2 21.38 -15.68 -26.58
CA THR A 2 22.04 -15.74 -25.28
C THR A 2 20.93 -15.94 -24.27
N THR A 3 20.80 -17.15 -23.74
CA THR A 3 20.06 -17.40 -22.51
C THR A 3 20.70 -16.52 -21.44
N THR A 4 20.04 -15.44 -21.08
CA THR A 4 20.35 -14.72 -19.84
C THR A 4 20.05 -15.69 -18.72
N ASP A 5 21.09 -16.21 -18.07
CA ASP A 5 20.92 -16.92 -16.81
C ASP A 5 20.13 -15.99 -15.88
N SER A 6 18.96 -16.47 -15.45
CA SER A 6 18.06 -15.72 -14.58
C SER A 6 18.76 -15.43 -13.26
N VAL A 7 18.96 -14.14 -12.93
CA VAL A 7 19.54 -13.69 -11.65
C VAL A 7 18.62 -14.07 -10.48
N HIS A 8 17.33 -14.20 -10.75
CA HIS A 8 16.32 -14.64 -9.78
C HIS A 8 16.08 -16.15 -9.85
N PRO A 9 15.86 -16.82 -8.71
CA PRO A 9 15.72 -18.28 -8.66
C PRO A 9 14.42 -18.78 -9.30
N VAL A 10 13.40 -17.92 -9.43
CA VAL A 10 12.13 -18.21 -10.11
C VAL A 10 11.62 -16.99 -10.87
N ALA A 11 10.87 -17.22 -11.95
CA ALA A 11 10.13 -16.16 -12.64
C ALA A 11 8.95 -15.67 -11.78
N PRO A 12 8.50 -14.41 -11.90
CA PRO A 12 7.37 -13.88 -11.15
C PRO A 12 6.09 -14.72 -11.25
N GLU A 13 5.80 -15.29 -12.43
CA GLU A 13 4.64 -16.13 -12.71
C GLU A 13 4.69 -17.51 -12.02
N ASP A 14 5.90 -17.97 -11.72
CA ASP A 14 6.17 -19.29 -11.13
C ASP A 14 6.32 -19.24 -9.61
N VAL A 15 6.21 -18.05 -9.00
CA VAL A 15 6.17 -17.90 -7.55
C VAL A 15 4.97 -18.66 -6.98
N ARG A 16 5.21 -19.45 -5.95
CA ARG A 16 4.20 -20.19 -5.19
C ARG A 16 4.32 -19.93 -3.68
N ARG A 17 5.55 -19.71 -3.16
CA ARG A 17 5.82 -19.51 -1.74
C ARG A 17 6.22 -18.06 -1.45
N VAL A 18 5.42 -17.38 -0.66
CA VAL A 18 5.64 -15.97 -0.27
C VAL A 18 5.83 -15.88 1.24
N THR A 19 6.85 -15.14 1.67
CA THR A 19 7.10 -14.88 3.09
C THR A 19 6.66 -13.47 3.46
N CYS A 20 5.90 -13.33 4.55
CA CYS A 20 5.45 -12.04 5.09
C CYS A 20 6.01 -11.81 6.50
N ILE A 21 6.67 -10.68 6.71
CA ILE A 21 7.36 -10.35 7.96
C ILE A 21 6.61 -9.21 8.65
N GLY A 22 6.12 -9.47 9.86
CA GLY A 22 5.21 -8.60 10.61
C GLY A 22 3.74 -8.95 10.36
N ALA A 23 2.99 -9.16 11.44
CA ALA A 23 1.57 -9.55 11.47
C ALA A 23 0.65 -8.38 11.90
N GLY A 24 1.12 -7.14 11.74
CA GLY A 24 0.32 -5.93 11.94
C GLY A 24 -0.72 -5.71 10.83
N VAL A 25 -1.35 -4.53 10.81
CA VAL A 25 -2.42 -4.19 9.86
C VAL A 25 -1.99 -4.39 8.39
N ILE A 26 -0.82 -3.87 8.02
CA ILE A 26 -0.28 -3.99 6.65
C ILE A 26 0.14 -5.42 6.34
N GLY A 27 0.97 -6.02 7.21
CA GLY A 27 1.49 -7.37 6.97
C GLY A 27 0.39 -8.43 6.93
N GLY A 28 -0.60 -8.36 7.82
CA GLY A 28 -1.77 -9.23 7.75
C GLY A 28 -2.62 -9.01 6.50
N GLY A 29 -2.70 -7.78 6.01
CA GLY A 29 -3.37 -7.49 4.74
C GLY A 29 -2.64 -8.08 3.53
N TRP A 30 -1.31 -8.11 3.54
CA TRP A 30 -0.51 -8.81 2.54
C TRP A 30 -0.71 -10.32 2.61
N VAL A 31 -0.67 -10.90 3.81
CA VAL A 31 -0.97 -12.33 4.01
C VAL A 31 -2.34 -12.67 3.43
N ALA A 32 -3.38 -11.91 3.78
CA ALA A 32 -4.72 -12.13 3.26
C ALA A 32 -4.78 -12.01 1.72
N GLN A 33 -4.12 -11.01 1.13
CA GLN A 33 -4.01 -10.86 -0.32
C GLN A 33 -3.37 -12.08 -0.98
N PHE A 34 -2.21 -12.53 -0.49
CA PHE A 34 -1.48 -13.62 -1.13
C PHE A 34 -2.22 -14.96 -0.99
N LEU A 35 -2.84 -15.22 0.17
CA LEU A 35 -3.71 -16.41 0.35
C LEU A 35 -4.89 -16.39 -0.62
N ALA A 36 -5.53 -15.23 -0.83
CA ALA A 36 -6.63 -15.07 -1.78
C ALA A 36 -6.22 -15.24 -3.25
N ARG A 37 -4.92 -15.18 -3.53
CA ARG A 37 -4.33 -15.40 -4.86
C ARG A 37 -3.70 -16.79 -5.02
N GLY A 38 -3.89 -17.68 -4.04
CA GLY A 38 -3.46 -19.09 -4.13
C GLY A 38 -2.01 -19.36 -3.73
N TYR A 39 -1.29 -18.36 -3.22
CA TYR A 39 0.08 -18.57 -2.72
C TYR A 39 0.09 -19.39 -1.42
N ASP A 40 1.15 -20.17 -1.22
CA ASP A 40 1.54 -20.69 0.08
C ASP A 40 2.25 -19.55 0.83
N VAL A 41 1.70 -19.14 1.98
CA VAL A 41 2.20 -17.99 2.72
C VAL A 41 2.82 -18.44 4.03
N THR A 42 4.10 -18.11 4.22
CA THR A 42 4.76 -18.25 5.52
C THR A 42 4.86 -16.88 6.16
N ALA A 43 4.36 -16.72 7.38
CA ALA A 43 4.44 -15.48 8.12
C ALA A 43 5.33 -15.61 9.36
N TRP A 44 5.96 -14.51 9.76
CA TRP A 44 6.64 -14.43 11.05
C TRP A 44 6.41 -13.07 11.71
N ASP A 45 6.19 -13.08 13.03
CA ASP A 45 6.10 -11.89 13.87
C ASP A 45 6.73 -12.20 15.23
N PRO A 46 7.52 -11.27 15.82
CA PRO A 46 8.16 -11.52 17.12
C PRO A 46 7.19 -11.47 18.30
N ALA A 47 5.96 -10.96 18.14
CA ALA A 47 4.99 -10.88 19.22
C ALA A 47 4.40 -12.27 19.52
N PRO A 48 4.29 -12.66 20.82
CA PRO A 48 3.81 -13.98 21.21
C PRO A 48 2.34 -14.25 20.82
N ASP A 49 1.56 -13.21 20.55
CA ASP A 49 0.17 -13.31 20.09
C ASP A 49 0.00 -13.00 18.58
N GLY A 50 1.12 -12.91 17.85
CA GLY A 50 1.16 -12.58 16.42
C GLY A 50 0.34 -13.52 15.56
N GLU A 51 0.47 -14.84 15.75
CA GLU A 51 -0.31 -15.84 14.99
C GLU A 51 -1.82 -15.67 15.20
N ALA A 52 -2.26 -15.56 16.45
CA ALA A 52 -3.68 -15.45 16.76
C ALA A 52 -4.28 -14.15 16.20
N LYS A 53 -3.53 -13.05 16.24
CA LYS A 53 -3.92 -11.77 15.62
C LYS A 53 -4.00 -11.88 14.10
N LEU A 54 -2.99 -12.50 13.48
CA LEU A 54 -2.91 -12.67 12.04
C LEU A 54 -4.09 -13.47 11.50
N ARG A 55 -4.40 -14.61 12.13
CA ARG A 55 -5.54 -15.46 11.71
C ARG A 55 -6.86 -14.72 11.81
N ARG A 56 -7.10 -13.96 12.89
CA ARG A 56 -8.30 -13.12 13.02
C ARG A 56 -8.40 -12.06 11.93
N LEU A 57 -7.28 -11.42 11.57
CA LEU A 57 -7.26 -10.41 10.50
C LEU A 57 -7.58 -11.05 9.15
N VAL A 58 -6.96 -12.20 8.84
CA VAL A 58 -7.23 -12.96 7.62
C VAL A 58 -8.70 -13.38 7.54
N ASP A 59 -9.28 -13.86 8.64
CA ASP A 59 -10.70 -14.23 8.72
C ASP A 59 -11.62 -13.02 8.49
N ALA A 60 -11.29 -11.86 9.06
CA ALA A 60 -12.05 -10.63 8.88
C ALA A 60 -11.97 -10.08 7.45
N ALA A 61 -10.84 -10.25 6.75
CA ALA A 61 -10.65 -9.82 5.37
C ALA A 61 -11.30 -10.76 4.34
N TRP A 62 -11.52 -12.03 4.70
CA TRP A 62 -11.96 -13.07 3.76
C TRP A 62 -13.31 -12.79 3.06
N PRO A 63 -14.35 -12.24 3.73
CA PRO A 63 -15.60 -11.89 3.07
C PRO A 63 -15.42 -10.86 1.94
N ALA A 64 -14.61 -9.81 2.17
CA ALA A 64 -14.29 -8.81 1.16
C ALA A 64 -13.51 -9.44 -0.02
N LEU A 65 -12.51 -10.26 0.29
CA LEU A 65 -11.72 -11.01 -0.71
C LEU A 65 -12.59 -11.95 -1.56
N THR A 66 -13.60 -12.57 -0.95
CA THR A 66 -14.56 -13.42 -1.67
C THR A 66 -15.36 -12.62 -2.69
N GLN A 67 -15.81 -11.41 -2.33
CA GLN A 67 -16.50 -10.50 -3.25
C GLN A 67 -15.58 -9.96 -4.36
N LEU A 68 -14.30 -9.74 -4.06
CA LEU A 68 -13.27 -9.32 -5.03
C LEU A 68 -12.85 -10.43 -6.00
N GLY A 69 -13.23 -11.69 -5.73
CA GLY A 69 -12.89 -12.85 -6.53
C GLY A 69 -11.58 -13.50 -6.08
N LEU A 70 -11.69 -14.73 -5.61
CA LEU A 70 -10.57 -15.58 -5.21
C LEU A 70 -9.95 -16.29 -6.43
N ALA A 71 -8.63 -16.47 -6.42
CA ALA A 71 -7.96 -17.31 -7.42
C ALA A 71 -8.22 -18.80 -7.17
N GLU A 72 -7.96 -19.63 -8.17
CA GLU A 72 -7.92 -21.08 -7.98
C GLU A 72 -6.89 -21.45 -6.90
N GLY A 73 -7.26 -22.39 -6.02
CA GLY A 73 -6.40 -22.82 -4.90
C GLY A 73 -6.29 -21.82 -3.74
N ALA A 74 -6.98 -20.68 -3.79
CA ALA A 74 -7.03 -19.75 -2.67
C ALA A 74 -7.62 -20.41 -1.41
N SER A 75 -6.87 -20.36 -0.31
CA SER A 75 -7.32 -20.90 0.98
C SER A 75 -6.57 -20.25 2.13
N ARG A 76 -7.28 -20.03 3.24
CA ARG A 76 -6.71 -19.57 4.52
C ARG A 76 -5.79 -20.62 5.16
N ASP A 77 -5.99 -21.89 4.81
CA ASP A 77 -5.22 -23.02 5.35
C ASP A 77 -3.80 -23.10 4.76
N ARG A 78 -3.51 -22.29 3.73
CA ARG A 78 -2.18 -22.14 3.11
C ARG A 78 -1.28 -21.16 3.89
N LEU A 79 -1.71 -20.75 5.09
CA LEU A 79 -0.95 -19.93 6.02
C LEU A 79 -0.21 -20.79 7.04
N THR A 80 1.12 -20.71 7.01
CA THR A 80 2.00 -21.21 8.06
C THR A 80 2.59 -20.02 8.83
N VAL A 81 2.59 -20.07 10.17
CA VAL A 81 3.32 -19.09 10.98
C VAL A 81 4.57 -19.78 11.51
N ALA A 82 5.74 -19.27 11.10
CA ALA A 82 7.03 -19.83 11.48
C ALA A 82 7.41 -19.42 12.91
N PRO A 83 8.19 -20.25 13.64
CA PRO A 83 8.64 -19.92 14.99
C PRO A 83 9.84 -18.95 15.00
N SER A 84 10.56 -18.83 13.89
CA SER A 84 11.74 -17.98 13.72
C SER A 84 11.74 -17.29 12.35
N LEU A 85 12.48 -16.19 12.24
CA LEU A 85 12.63 -15.45 10.98
C LEU A 85 13.34 -16.30 9.92
N GLU A 86 14.35 -17.05 10.35
CA GLU A 86 15.15 -17.94 9.52
C GLU A 86 14.31 -19.05 8.90
N GLU A 87 13.47 -19.71 9.71
CA GLU A 87 12.54 -20.73 9.21
C GLU A 87 11.48 -20.12 8.28
N ALA A 88 11.05 -18.87 8.53
CA ALA A 88 10.10 -18.19 7.66
C ALA A 88 10.67 -17.93 6.26
N CYS A 89 11.97 -17.65 6.16
CA CYS A 89 12.62 -17.23 4.91
C CYS A 89 13.26 -18.38 4.13
N ALA A 90 13.52 -19.52 4.76
CA ALA A 90 14.31 -20.62 4.20
C ALA A 90 13.86 -21.12 2.81
N GLU A 91 12.54 -21.09 2.55
CA GLU A 91 11.95 -21.53 1.29
C GLU A 91 11.27 -20.42 0.48
N ALA A 92 11.49 -19.16 0.87
CA ALA A 92 10.86 -18.01 0.25
C ALA A 92 11.23 -17.88 -1.24
N GLN A 93 10.26 -17.52 -2.06
CA GLN A 93 10.49 -17.09 -3.45
C GLN A 93 10.26 -15.58 -3.62
N PHE A 94 9.63 -14.95 -2.63
CA PHE A 94 9.47 -13.51 -2.46
C PHE A 94 9.28 -13.21 -0.98
N VAL A 95 9.81 -12.09 -0.49
CA VAL A 95 9.65 -11.64 0.89
C VAL A 95 9.02 -10.25 0.94
N GLN A 96 7.99 -10.07 1.77
CA GLN A 96 7.36 -8.79 2.07
C GLN A 96 7.56 -8.42 3.54
N GLU A 97 8.31 -7.37 3.82
CA GLU A 97 8.55 -6.81 5.15
C GLU A 97 7.52 -5.72 5.48
N SER A 98 6.94 -5.77 6.68
CA SER A 98 5.87 -4.88 7.16
C SER A 98 6.04 -4.52 8.65
N ALA A 99 7.27 -4.46 9.15
CA ALA A 99 7.58 -4.08 10.52
C ALA A 99 7.38 -2.56 10.75
N PRO A 100 7.33 -2.10 12.01
CA PRO A 100 7.10 -0.70 12.36
C PRO A 100 8.02 0.29 11.66
N GLU A 101 7.52 1.51 11.46
CA GLU A 101 8.19 2.60 10.74
C GLU A 101 9.33 3.25 11.54
N LYS A 102 10.36 2.47 11.88
CA LYS A 102 11.57 2.89 12.59
C LYS A 102 12.79 2.53 11.76
N LEU A 103 13.54 3.54 11.31
CA LEU A 103 14.64 3.35 10.36
C LEU A 103 15.69 2.32 10.82
N GLU A 104 16.19 2.44 12.05
CA GLU A 104 17.18 1.50 12.61
C GLU A 104 16.66 0.05 12.73
N LEU A 105 15.37 -0.10 13.04
CA LEU A 105 14.74 -1.42 13.04
C LEU A 105 14.70 -2.00 11.62
N LYS A 106 14.33 -1.20 10.62
CA LYS A 106 14.27 -1.67 9.23
C LYS A 106 15.65 -2.02 8.67
N ARG A 107 16.69 -1.24 8.98
CA ARG A 107 18.08 -1.55 8.61
C ARG A 107 18.52 -2.91 9.10
N SER A 108 18.41 -3.12 10.41
CA SER A 108 18.81 -4.36 11.06
C SER A 108 17.95 -5.55 10.64
N LEU A 109 16.64 -5.34 10.42
CA LEU A 109 15.73 -6.39 9.96
C LEU A 109 16.00 -6.78 8.50
N LEU A 110 16.19 -5.82 7.59
CA LEU A 110 16.51 -6.13 6.19
C LEU A 110 17.84 -6.86 6.05
N ALA A 111 18.84 -6.55 6.89
CA ALA A 111 20.09 -7.31 6.94
C ALA A 111 19.89 -8.77 7.40
N GLN A 112 19.02 -8.99 8.40
CA GLN A 112 18.65 -10.35 8.83
C GLN A 112 17.89 -11.11 7.74
N LEU A 113 16.95 -10.45 7.06
CA LEU A 113 16.21 -11.04 5.94
C LEU A 113 17.13 -11.38 4.78
N ASP A 114 18.08 -10.51 4.45
CA ASP A 114 19.10 -10.79 3.44
C ASP A 114 19.95 -12.02 3.82
N ALA A 115 20.36 -12.16 5.08
CA ALA A 115 21.11 -13.34 5.52
C ALA A 115 20.26 -14.64 5.51
N ALA A 116 18.97 -14.55 5.83
CA ALA A 116 18.09 -15.71 5.98
C ALA A 116 17.43 -16.18 4.67
N THR A 117 17.31 -15.29 3.68
CA THR A 117 16.58 -15.56 2.44
C THR A 117 17.50 -16.10 1.36
N PRO A 118 17.14 -17.18 0.63
CA PRO A 118 17.92 -17.73 -0.48
C PRO A 118 18.40 -16.65 -1.46
N ALA A 119 19.61 -16.82 -2.01
CA ALA A 119 20.21 -15.84 -2.92
C ALA A 119 19.32 -15.55 -4.14
N GLY A 120 19.31 -14.29 -4.60
CA GLY A 120 18.53 -13.84 -5.75
C GLY A 120 17.03 -13.66 -5.50
N VAL A 121 16.49 -14.08 -4.36
CA VAL A 121 15.09 -13.79 -3.97
C VAL A 121 14.94 -12.31 -3.63
N VAL A 122 13.92 -11.68 -4.20
CA VAL A 122 13.59 -10.28 -3.95
C VAL A 122 12.94 -10.10 -2.58
N ILE A 123 13.37 -9.05 -1.88
CA ILE A 123 12.85 -8.66 -0.56
C ILE A 123 12.32 -7.24 -0.65
N ALA A 124 11.01 -7.08 -0.46
CA ALA A 124 10.31 -5.80 -0.52
C ALA A 124 9.97 -5.27 0.88
N SER A 125 10.17 -3.98 1.12
CA SER A 125 9.67 -3.30 2.33
C SER A 125 8.36 -2.56 2.06
N SER A 126 7.44 -2.62 3.01
CA SER A 126 6.17 -1.87 3.01
C SER A 126 6.29 -0.49 3.67
N THR A 127 7.51 0.04 3.86
CA THR A 127 7.72 1.40 4.41
C THR A 127 6.82 2.41 3.70
N SER A 128 6.35 3.42 4.45
CA SER A 128 5.48 4.47 3.93
C SER A 128 6.22 5.80 3.67
N GLY A 129 7.50 5.89 4.05
CA GLY A 129 8.25 7.14 3.91
C GLY A 129 9.75 7.01 3.64
N TYR A 130 10.40 5.95 4.10
CA TYR A 130 11.85 5.84 3.96
C TYR A 130 12.27 5.38 2.56
N PRO A 131 13.24 6.04 1.93
CA PRO A 131 13.93 5.49 0.76
C PRO A 131 14.59 4.15 1.10
N MET A 132 14.59 3.20 0.16
CA MET A 132 15.36 1.97 0.29
C MET A 132 16.85 2.25 0.44
N THR A 133 17.39 3.30 -0.17
CA THR A 133 18.79 3.73 0.03
C THR A 133 19.15 3.90 1.50
N ASP A 134 18.24 4.48 2.28
CA ASP A 134 18.46 4.70 3.71
C ASP A 134 18.33 3.40 4.51
N MET A 135 17.52 2.45 4.06
CA MET A 135 17.23 1.21 4.78
C MET A 135 18.19 0.06 4.45
N GLN A 136 18.73 -0.01 3.23
CA GLN A 136 19.55 -1.14 2.78
C GLN A 136 21.01 -1.12 3.28
N THR A 137 21.36 -0.23 4.20
CA THR A 137 22.74 0.09 4.58
C THR A 137 23.52 -1.07 5.18
N GLU A 138 22.83 -2.01 5.84
CA GLU A 138 23.45 -3.12 6.59
C GLU A 138 23.35 -4.48 5.87
N ALA A 139 22.62 -4.56 4.77
CA ALA A 139 22.48 -5.79 3.99
C ALA A 139 23.77 -6.14 3.25
N ALA A 140 24.08 -7.43 3.15
CA ALA A 140 25.24 -7.93 2.42
C ALA A 140 24.99 -7.89 0.91
N ASP A 141 23.79 -8.24 0.47
CA ASP A 141 23.31 -8.10 -0.91
C ASP A 141 22.12 -7.12 -0.99
N PRO A 142 22.38 -5.80 -1.03
CA PRO A 142 21.32 -4.80 -1.19
C PRO A 142 20.69 -4.81 -2.58
N SER A 143 21.26 -5.52 -3.56
CA SER A 143 20.81 -5.46 -4.96
C SER A 143 19.39 -6.01 -5.18
N ARG A 144 18.92 -6.87 -4.27
CA ARG A 144 17.58 -7.47 -4.30
C ARG A 144 16.59 -6.84 -3.32
N LEU A 145 16.98 -5.76 -2.62
CA LEU A 145 16.12 -5.04 -1.70
C LEU A 145 15.41 -3.88 -2.41
N LEU A 146 14.09 -3.74 -2.22
CA LEU A 146 13.32 -2.64 -2.80
C LEU A 146 12.12 -2.24 -1.93
N VAL A 147 11.49 -1.12 -2.23
CA VAL A 147 10.19 -0.75 -1.69
C VAL A 147 9.10 -1.36 -2.54
N GLY A 148 8.11 -1.97 -1.89
CA GLY A 148 6.83 -2.34 -2.47
C GLY A 148 5.73 -1.84 -1.55
N HIS A 149 5.40 -0.55 -1.65
CA HIS A 149 4.55 0.19 -0.74
C HIS A 149 3.06 -0.04 -1.08
N PRO A 150 2.28 -0.73 -0.21
CA PRO A 150 0.85 -0.89 -0.39
C PRO A 150 0.06 0.28 0.22
N PHE A 151 -1.27 0.23 0.06
CA PHE A 151 -2.20 1.11 0.77
C PHE A 151 -3.13 0.31 1.66
N ASN A 152 -3.50 0.87 2.82
CA ASN A 152 -4.33 0.17 3.80
C ASN A 152 -5.82 0.14 3.40
N PRO A 153 -6.51 -1.03 3.40
CA PRO A 153 -5.94 -2.36 3.60
C PRO A 153 -5.37 -2.97 2.30
N PRO A 154 -4.19 -3.61 2.36
CA PRO A 154 -3.52 -4.13 1.16
C PRO A 154 -4.34 -5.12 0.34
N TYR A 155 -5.25 -5.90 0.91
CA TYR A 155 -6.06 -6.85 0.13
C TYR A 155 -7.17 -6.18 -0.71
N LEU A 156 -7.47 -4.91 -0.43
CA LEU A 156 -8.60 -4.20 -1.02
C LEU A 156 -8.12 -3.09 -1.96
N ILE A 157 -7.11 -2.32 -1.54
CA ILE A 157 -6.55 -1.26 -2.37
C ILE A 157 -5.52 -1.87 -3.34
N PRO A 158 -5.72 -1.77 -4.67
CA PRO A 158 -4.91 -2.53 -5.62
C PRO A 158 -3.55 -1.92 -5.90
N LEU A 159 -3.32 -0.65 -5.57
CA LEU A 159 -2.08 0.05 -5.91
C LEU A 159 -0.90 -0.41 -5.05
N VAL A 160 0.24 -0.63 -5.70
CA VAL A 160 1.56 -0.78 -5.07
C VAL A 160 2.53 0.16 -5.76
N GLU A 161 3.24 0.97 -4.99
CA GLU A 161 4.35 1.78 -5.49
C GLU A 161 5.66 1.01 -5.32
N VAL A 162 6.38 0.77 -6.41
CA VAL A 162 7.62 -0.01 -6.43
C VAL A 162 8.80 0.91 -6.72
N ALA A 163 9.77 0.95 -5.82
CA ALA A 163 10.96 1.79 -5.97
C ALA A 163 12.21 1.06 -5.46
N GLY A 164 13.28 1.05 -6.25
CA GLY A 164 14.60 0.60 -5.82
C GLY A 164 15.39 1.74 -5.16
N GLY A 165 16.37 1.38 -4.33
CA GLY A 165 17.41 2.29 -3.84
C GLY A 165 18.62 2.36 -4.77
N GLU A 166 19.62 3.17 -4.41
CA GLU A 166 20.84 3.41 -5.19
C GLU A 166 21.63 2.13 -5.51
N ARG A 167 21.60 1.14 -4.61
CA ARG A 167 22.26 -0.16 -4.76
C ARG A 167 21.34 -1.29 -5.21
N THR A 168 20.05 -1.00 -5.41
CA THR A 168 19.07 -1.99 -5.91
C THR A 168 19.29 -2.22 -7.40
N ALA A 169 19.28 -3.47 -7.83
CA ALA A 169 19.38 -3.81 -9.24
C ALA A 169 18.06 -3.54 -9.98
N ALA A 170 18.17 -3.01 -11.19
CA ALA A 170 17.00 -2.64 -12.00
C ALA A 170 16.13 -3.85 -12.39
N ASP A 171 16.74 -5.02 -12.54
CA ASP A 171 16.03 -6.28 -12.79
C ASP A 171 15.19 -6.72 -11.58
N ALA A 172 15.68 -6.52 -10.34
CA ALA A 172 14.88 -6.78 -9.13
C ALA A 172 13.63 -5.88 -9.05
N VAL A 173 13.75 -4.61 -9.44
CA VAL A 173 12.61 -3.66 -9.53
C VAL A 173 11.60 -4.12 -10.58
N ALA A 174 12.07 -4.52 -11.76
CA ALA A 174 11.22 -5.06 -12.82
C ALA A 174 10.53 -6.37 -12.41
N TRP A 175 11.29 -7.26 -11.76
CA TRP A 175 10.78 -8.54 -11.25
C TRP A 175 9.68 -8.33 -10.21
N ALA A 176 9.89 -7.45 -9.22
CA ALA A 176 8.87 -7.16 -8.21
C ALA A 176 7.64 -6.49 -8.79
N SER A 177 7.83 -5.54 -9.70
CA SER A 177 6.72 -4.89 -10.41
C SER A 177 5.86 -5.95 -11.10
N ARG A 178 6.49 -6.87 -11.82
CA ARG A 178 5.78 -7.96 -12.49
C ARG A 178 5.11 -8.92 -11.49
N PHE A 179 5.79 -9.28 -10.40
CA PHE A 179 5.23 -10.14 -9.37
C PHE A 179 3.96 -9.55 -8.75
N TYR A 180 3.96 -8.27 -8.40
CA TYR A 180 2.76 -7.61 -7.85
C TYR A 180 1.59 -7.60 -8.85
N GLU A 181 1.86 -7.34 -10.14
CA GLU A 181 0.84 -7.44 -11.19
C GLU A 181 0.22 -8.85 -11.26
N VAL A 182 1.06 -9.89 -11.29
CA VAL A 182 0.62 -11.30 -11.26
C VAL A 182 -0.16 -11.60 -9.99
N ALA A 183 0.24 -11.03 -8.85
CA ALA A 183 -0.49 -11.11 -7.59
C ALA A 183 -1.78 -10.26 -7.55
N GLY A 184 -2.23 -9.71 -8.68
CA GLY A 184 -3.49 -9.01 -8.83
C GLY A 184 -3.46 -7.54 -8.39
N LYS A 185 -2.27 -6.94 -8.31
CA LYS A 185 -2.08 -5.51 -8.01
C LYS A 185 -1.96 -4.68 -9.27
N SER A 186 -2.21 -3.38 -9.13
CA SER A 186 -1.73 -2.38 -10.08
C SER A 186 -0.45 -1.79 -9.55
N VAL A 187 0.53 -1.60 -10.42
CA VAL A 187 1.86 -1.14 -10.03
C VAL A 187 2.15 0.23 -10.62
N ILE A 188 2.74 1.10 -9.80
CA ILE A 188 3.51 2.25 -10.29
C ILE A 188 4.98 1.93 -10.01
N THR A 189 5.73 1.65 -11.07
CA THR A 189 7.19 1.52 -10.99
C THR A 189 7.79 2.91 -11.03
N MET A 190 8.57 3.24 -10.00
CA MET A 190 9.17 4.56 -9.84
C MET A 190 10.61 4.55 -10.36
N ASP A 191 10.93 5.47 -11.26
CA ASP A 191 12.28 5.60 -11.85
C ASP A 191 13.33 6.06 -10.83
N ARG A 192 12.89 6.65 -9.72
CA ARG A 192 13.75 7.13 -8.64
C ARG A 192 12.99 7.12 -7.32
N GLU A 193 13.76 7.07 -6.25
CA GLU A 193 13.21 7.23 -4.91
C GLU A 193 12.64 8.63 -4.72
N LEU A 194 11.51 8.68 -4.02
CA LEU A 194 10.88 9.92 -3.60
C LEU A 194 10.41 9.69 -2.16
N PRO A 195 10.95 10.41 -1.16
CA PRO A 195 10.48 10.28 0.23
C PRO A 195 8.97 10.52 0.34
N GLY A 196 8.26 9.57 0.94
CA GLY A 196 6.79 9.54 1.00
C GLY A 196 6.10 9.12 -0.30
N PHE A 197 6.85 8.66 -1.31
CA PHE A 197 6.34 8.15 -2.60
C PHE A 197 5.42 9.14 -3.33
N ILE A 198 4.56 8.69 -4.24
CA ILE A 198 3.70 9.60 -5.01
C ILE A 198 2.37 9.80 -4.29
N ALA A 199 1.63 8.71 -4.07
CA ALA A 199 0.29 8.79 -3.52
C ALA A 199 0.29 9.14 -2.02
N ASN A 200 1.24 8.63 -1.24
CA ASN A 200 1.29 8.94 0.20
C ASN A 200 1.64 10.43 0.45
N ARG A 201 2.45 11.08 -0.40
CA ARG A 201 2.64 12.55 -0.35
C ARG A 201 1.36 13.34 -0.55
N LEU A 202 0.52 12.92 -1.50
CA LEU A 202 -0.76 13.58 -1.77
C LEU A 202 -1.74 13.39 -0.61
N GLN A 203 -1.77 12.19 -0.04
CA GLN A 203 -2.60 11.86 1.12
C GLN A 203 -2.15 12.64 2.37
N GLU A 204 -0.85 12.68 2.64
CA GLU A 204 -0.25 13.44 3.75
C GLU A 204 -0.50 14.94 3.65
N ALA A 205 -0.49 15.51 2.44
CA ALA A 205 -0.80 16.93 2.26
C ALA A 205 -2.24 17.25 2.70
N LEU A 206 -3.21 16.41 2.33
CA LEU A 206 -4.61 16.56 2.79
C LEU A 206 -4.72 16.35 4.30
N TRP A 207 -4.04 15.35 4.84
CA TRP A 207 -4.09 15.03 6.27
C TRP A 207 -3.52 16.14 7.14
N ARG A 208 -2.40 16.74 6.74
CA ARG A 208 -1.79 17.85 7.48
C ARG A 208 -2.70 19.07 7.52
N GLU A 209 -3.38 19.38 6.41
CA GLU A 209 -4.35 20.47 6.39
C GLU A 209 -5.55 20.17 7.30
N ALA A 210 -6.05 18.93 7.31
CA ALA A 210 -7.11 18.52 8.23
C ALA A 210 -6.72 18.73 9.70
N LEU A 211 -5.50 18.34 10.08
CA LEU A 211 -4.98 18.55 11.43
C LEU A 211 -4.90 20.04 11.80
N HIS A 212 -4.47 20.90 10.88
CA HIS A 212 -4.45 22.36 11.10
C HIS A 212 -5.86 22.91 11.32
N MET A 213 -6.82 22.50 10.49
CA MET A 213 -8.20 22.97 10.61
C MET A 213 -8.81 22.59 11.97
N VAL A 214 -8.56 21.37 12.46
CA VAL A 214 -9.02 20.95 13.79
C VAL A 214 -8.30 21.71 14.90
N ALA A 215 -6.97 21.83 14.81
CA ALA A 215 -6.16 22.55 15.81
C ALA A 215 -6.59 24.02 15.97
N ASN A 216 -7.00 24.65 14.88
CA ASN A 216 -7.42 26.05 14.85
C ASN A 216 -8.94 26.23 15.07
N GLY A 217 -9.70 25.15 15.22
CA GLY A 217 -11.16 25.21 15.34
C GLY A 217 -11.87 25.72 14.08
N GLU A 218 -11.25 25.54 12.91
CA GLU A 218 -11.77 25.97 11.60
C GLU A 218 -12.85 25.02 11.06
N ALA A 219 -12.73 23.73 11.39
CA ALA A 219 -13.69 22.69 11.02
C ALA A 219 -13.65 21.51 12.01
N THR A 220 -14.78 20.81 12.13
CA THR A 220 -14.87 19.54 12.85
C THR A 220 -14.36 18.37 11.99
N VAL A 221 -14.00 17.24 12.63
CA VAL A 221 -13.60 16.01 11.90
C VAL A 221 -14.66 15.59 10.89
N LYS A 222 -15.95 15.65 11.28
CA LYS A 222 -17.07 15.31 10.39
C LYS A 222 -17.15 16.25 9.17
N GLU A 223 -17.05 17.56 9.36
CA GLU A 223 -17.10 18.51 8.25
C GLU A 223 -15.94 18.30 7.28
N ILE A 224 -14.75 17.96 7.79
CA ILE A 224 -13.58 17.63 6.98
C ILE A 224 -13.85 16.37 6.17
N ASP A 225 -14.33 15.29 6.79
CA ASP A 225 -14.63 14.04 6.10
C ASP A 225 -15.72 14.23 5.03
N ASP A 226 -16.84 14.88 5.39
CA ASP A 226 -17.93 15.22 4.47
C ASP A 226 -17.43 16.06 3.28
N SER A 227 -16.51 17.00 3.52
CA SER A 227 -15.95 17.85 2.46
C SER A 227 -15.25 17.05 1.36
N ILE A 228 -14.72 15.87 1.70
CA ILE A 228 -14.09 14.96 0.75
C ILE A 228 -15.11 13.99 0.15
N THR A 229 -15.88 13.30 0.99
CA THR A 229 -16.79 12.22 0.56
C THR A 229 -17.98 12.74 -0.25
N GLU A 230 -18.50 13.93 0.07
CA GLU A 230 -19.58 14.60 -0.67
C GLU A 230 -19.05 15.60 -1.73
N GLY A 231 -17.74 15.83 -1.75
CA GLY A 231 -17.08 16.80 -2.63
C GLY A 231 -16.18 16.15 -3.69
N PRO A 232 -14.87 16.44 -3.69
CA PRO A 232 -13.98 15.99 -4.75
C PRO A 232 -13.70 14.48 -4.72
N GLY A 233 -13.92 13.78 -3.60
CA GLY A 233 -13.73 12.34 -3.47
C GLY A 233 -14.58 11.52 -4.46
N LEU A 234 -15.82 11.95 -4.73
CA LEU A 234 -16.72 11.31 -5.70
C LEU A 234 -16.10 11.17 -7.09
N ARG A 235 -15.41 12.23 -7.57
CA ARG A 235 -14.74 12.23 -8.87
C ARG A 235 -13.35 11.62 -8.83
N TRP A 236 -12.65 11.65 -7.69
CA TRP A 236 -11.32 11.07 -7.54
C TRP A 236 -11.30 9.55 -7.67
N ALA A 237 -12.39 8.87 -7.35
CA ALA A 237 -12.56 7.45 -7.65
C ALA A 237 -12.40 7.13 -9.15
N PHE A 238 -12.83 8.04 -10.03
CA PHE A 238 -12.77 7.85 -11.48
C PHE A 238 -11.53 8.48 -12.12
N MET A 239 -11.21 9.72 -11.74
CA MET A 239 -10.16 10.54 -12.35
C MET A 239 -9.27 11.19 -11.28
N GLY A 240 -7.95 10.98 -11.40
CA GLY A 240 -6.97 11.63 -10.53
C GLY A 240 -6.97 13.16 -10.65
N PRO A 241 -6.26 13.86 -9.75
CA PRO A 241 -6.32 15.31 -9.63
C PRO A 241 -5.95 16.05 -10.93
N CYS A 242 -4.92 15.61 -11.66
CA CYS A 242 -4.48 16.29 -12.87
C CYS A 242 -5.56 16.34 -13.96
N LEU A 243 -6.16 15.20 -14.32
CA LEU A 243 -7.20 15.15 -15.35
C LEU A 243 -8.48 15.86 -14.87
N THR A 244 -8.79 15.71 -13.59
CA THR A 244 -9.90 16.39 -12.92
C THR A 244 -9.78 17.92 -13.01
N PHE A 245 -8.58 18.49 -12.81
CA PHE A 245 -8.34 19.93 -13.00
C PHE A 245 -8.27 20.33 -14.48
N ALA A 246 -7.80 19.45 -15.37
CA ALA A 246 -7.85 19.72 -16.80
C ALA A 246 -9.30 19.95 -17.26
N LEU A 247 -10.25 19.14 -16.80
CA LEU A 247 -11.67 19.32 -17.09
C LEU A 247 -12.25 20.60 -16.49
N ALA A 248 -11.75 21.06 -15.34
CA ALA A 248 -12.15 22.33 -14.75
C ALA A 248 -11.75 23.55 -15.62
N GLY A 249 -10.78 23.37 -16.53
CA GLY A 249 -10.43 24.37 -17.54
C GLY A 249 -11.37 24.42 -18.75
N GLY A 250 -12.41 23.57 -18.83
CA GLY A 250 -13.34 23.52 -19.96
C GLY A 250 -12.66 23.06 -21.26
N GLU A 251 -13.09 23.58 -22.41
CA GLU A 251 -12.55 23.21 -23.73
C GLU A 251 -11.05 23.52 -23.87
N GLY A 252 -10.53 24.51 -23.12
CA GLY A 252 -9.10 24.84 -23.09
C GLY A 252 -8.24 23.91 -22.23
N GLY A 253 -8.86 22.95 -21.53
CA GLY A 253 -8.18 21.93 -20.76
C GLY A 253 -7.25 22.48 -19.67
N MET A 254 -6.17 21.74 -19.40
CA MET A 254 -5.19 22.12 -18.38
C MET A 254 -4.51 23.47 -18.66
N GLY A 255 -4.30 23.83 -19.93
CA GLY A 255 -3.68 25.12 -20.28
C GLY A 255 -4.52 26.29 -19.77
N HIS A 256 -5.81 26.30 -20.11
CA HIS A 256 -6.74 27.33 -19.62
C HIS A 256 -6.90 27.30 -18.09
N MET A 257 -6.95 26.11 -17.48
CA MET A 257 -6.97 26.00 -16.02
C MET A 257 -5.75 26.70 -15.39
N LEU A 258 -4.53 26.43 -15.89
CA LEU A 258 -3.30 26.98 -15.33
C LEU A 258 -3.18 28.49 -15.57
N ASP A 259 -3.58 28.98 -16.74
CA ASP A 259 -3.54 30.41 -17.05
C ASP A 259 -4.52 31.21 -16.16
N HIS A 260 -5.68 30.63 -15.87
CA HIS A 260 -6.72 31.27 -15.04
C HIS A 260 -6.45 31.13 -13.53
N PHE A 261 -6.09 29.92 -13.08
CA PHE A 261 -5.92 29.60 -11.66
C PHE A 261 -4.50 29.80 -11.15
N GLY A 262 -3.51 29.87 -12.04
CA GLY A 262 -2.09 30.06 -11.71
C GLY A 262 -1.80 31.20 -10.73
N PRO A 263 -2.43 32.39 -10.85
CA PRO A 263 -2.25 33.47 -9.88
C PRO A 263 -2.62 33.08 -8.44
N SER A 264 -3.62 32.21 -8.27
CA SER A 264 -4.11 31.75 -6.97
C SER A 264 -3.21 30.71 -6.30
N LEU A 265 -2.31 30.05 -7.04
CA LEU A 265 -1.39 29.05 -6.47
C LEU A 265 -0.43 29.62 -5.42
N LYS A 266 -0.23 30.95 -5.41
CA LYS A 266 0.59 31.65 -4.42
C LYS A 266 -0.18 32.09 -3.18
N SER A 267 -1.51 31.92 -3.18
CA SER A 267 -2.32 32.27 -2.03
C SER A 267 -2.08 31.28 -0.88
N PRO A 268 -1.96 31.74 0.37
CA PRO A 268 -1.63 30.88 1.51
C PRO A 268 -2.88 30.14 2.03
N TRP A 269 -3.56 29.40 1.16
CA TRP A 269 -4.81 28.72 1.48
C TRP A 269 -4.62 27.39 2.21
N THR A 270 -3.44 26.78 2.12
CA THR A 270 -3.15 25.46 2.68
C THR A 270 -1.76 25.41 3.33
N ARG A 271 -1.58 24.50 4.27
CA ARG A 271 -0.39 24.34 5.12
C ARG A 271 0.17 22.92 4.92
N LEU A 272 1.40 22.83 4.41
CA LEU A 272 2.04 21.55 4.07
C LEU A 272 2.97 21.01 5.17
N GLU A 273 3.41 21.88 6.08
CA GLU A 273 4.09 21.49 7.31
C GLU A 273 3.05 21.03 8.32
N ALA A 274 3.27 19.91 8.99
CA ALA A 274 2.32 19.38 9.97
C ALA A 274 2.26 20.30 11.21
N PRO A 275 1.10 20.44 11.87
CA PRO A 275 1.05 21.05 13.19
C PRO A 275 1.74 20.16 14.23
N GLU A 276 2.10 20.72 15.38
CA GLU A 276 2.51 19.92 16.53
C GLU A 276 1.33 19.06 16.99
N LEU A 277 1.51 17.73 17.03
CA LEU A 277 0.50 16.81 17.55
C LEU A 277 0.56 16.78 19.08
N ASP A 278 0.10 17.86 19.70
CA ASP A 278 -0.03 17.93 21.15
C ASP A 278 -1.21 17.09 21.67
N LYS A 279 -1.35 17.02 22.99
CA LYS A 279 -2.43 16.24 23.61
C LYS A 279 -3.81 16.76 23.23
N ALA A 280 -3.98 18.08 23.09
CA ALA A 280 -5.28 18.68 22.83
C ALA A 280 -5.76 18.34 21.42
N LEU A 281 -4.90 18.50 20.40
CA LEU A 281 -5.19 18.11 19.03
C LEU A 281 -5.43 16.60 18.92
N ARG A 282 -4.60 15.79 19.58
CA ARG A 282 -4.76 14.33 19.61
C ARG A 282 -6.12 13.92 20.18
N ASP A 283 -6.55 14.52 21.28
CA ASP A 283 -7.83 14.22 21.90
C ASP A 283 -9.00 14.73 21.05
N ALA A 284 -8.90 15.94 20.46
CA ALA A 284 -9.92 16.46 19.55
C ALA A 284 -10.15 15.57 18.32
N MET A 285 -9.07 15.02 17.75
CA MET A 285 -9.17 14.06 16.65
C MET A 285 -9.83 12.75 17.09
N VAL A 286 -9.54 12.26 18.30
CA VAL A 286 -10.16 11.04 18.83
C VAL A 286 -11.65 11.26 19.08
N ASP A 287 -11.99 12.32 19.81
CA ASP A 287 -13.37 12.66 20.12
C ASP A 287 -14.18 12.88 18.84
N GLY A 288 -13.61 13.60 17.85
CA GLY A 288 -14.26 13.81 16.55
C GLY A 288 -14.46 12.52 15.74
N CYS A 289 -13.50 11.59 15.79
CA CYS A 289 -13.66 10.26 15.17
C CYS A 289 -14.73 9.42 15.90
N ASP A 290 -14.79 9.48 17.24
CA ASP A 290 -15.79 8.75 18.04
C ASP A 290 -17.21 9.30 17.78
N GLU A 291 -17.35 10.63 17.66
CA GLU A 291 -18.60 11.28 17.25
C GLU A 291 -19.01 10.85 15.83
N ALA A 292 -18.08 10.87 14.87
CA ALA A 292 -18.32 10.44 13.49
C ALA A 292 -18.67 8.93 13.41
N ALA A 293 -18.05 8.10 14.25
CA ALA A 293 -18.37 6.69 14.37
C ALA A 293 -19.81 6.45 14.84
N ALA A 294 -20.43 7.39 15.57
CA ALA A 294 -21.83 7.36 15.97
C ALA A 294 -22.24 6.04 16.65
N GLY A 295 -21.35 5.51 17.51
CA GLY A 295 -21.57 4.27 18.27
C GLY A 295 -21.34 2.96 17.48
N ARG A 296 -20.95 3.03 16.19
CA ARG A 296 -20.53 1.87 15.40
C ARG A 296 -19.18 1.36 15.90
N SER A 297 -19.00 0.05 15.92
CA SER A 297 -17.71 -0.54 16.26
C SER A 297 -16.70 -0.36 15.12
N ILE A 298 -15.40 -0.48 15.42
CA ILE A 298 -14.35 -0.51 14.39
C ILE A 298 -14.60 -1.62 13.37
N ALA A 299 -15.14 -2.77 13.81
CA ALA A 299 -15.48 -3.87 12.90
C ALA A 299 -16.59 -3.48 11.92
N ASP A 300 -17.61 -2.76 12.40
CA ASP A 300 -18.71 -2.27 11.54
C ASP A 300 -18.19 -1.24 10.53
N LEU A 301 -17.36 -0.28 10.98
CA LEU A 301 -16.76 0.73 10.11
C LEU A 301 -15.82 0.11 9.06
N VAL A 302 -15.06 -0.93 9.44
CA VAL A 302 -14.22 -1.69 8.50
C VAL A 302 -15.09 -2.40 7.46
N ALA A 303 -16.16 -3.07 7.87
CA ALA A 303 -17.07 -3.76 6.95
C ALA A 303 -17.78 -2.77 5.99
N GLU A 304 -18.22 -1.62 6.52
CA GLU A 304 -18.82 -0.53 5.74
C GLU A 304 -17.83 0.04 4.71
N ARG A 305 -16.61 0.39 5.14
CA ARG A 305 -15.53 0.85 4.25
C ARG A 305 -15.24 -0.19 3.17
N ASP A 306 -15.05 -1.45 3.55
CA ASP A 306 -14.64 -2.49 2.60
C ASP A 306 -15.71 -2.71 1.54
N GLN A 307 -16.99 -2.75 1.94
CA GLN A 307 -18.11 -2.82 1.00
C GLN A 307 -18.14 -1.61 0.06
N GLY A 308 -18.00 -0.39 0.61
CA GLY A 308 -17.99 0.83 -0.19
C GLY A 308 -16.87 0.85 -1.23
N VAL A 309 -15.66 0.43 -0.86
CA VAL A 309 -14.54 0.35 -1.80
C VAL A 309 -14.78 -0.74 -2.86
N ILE A 310 -15.34 -1.89 -2.50
CA ILE A 310 -15.72 -2.93 -3.48
C ILE A 310 -16.73 -2.37 -4.49
N ASP A 311 -17.72 -1.61 -4.03
CA ASP A 311 -18.75 -1.01 -4.87
C ASP A 311 -18.14 0.05 -5.81
N VAL A 312 -17.18 0.85 -5.33
CA VAL A 312 -16.40 1.78 -6.16
C VAL A 312 -15.56 1.03 -7.19
N LEU A 313 -14.87 -0.04 -6.81
CA LEU A 313 -14.10 -0.87 -7.75
C LEU A 313 -15.01 -1.48 -8.83
N ARG A 314 -16.22 -1.90 -8.46
CA ARG A 314 -17.22 -2.40 -9.40
C ARG A 314 -17.71 -1.31 -10.34
N ALA A 315 -18.10 -0.16 -9.81
CA ALA A 315 -18.59 0.97 -10.59
C ALA A 315 -17.53 1.54 -11.55
N THR A 316 -16.25 1.45 -11.17
CA THR A 316 -15.12 1.92 -11.98
C THR A 316 -14.57 0.84 -12.93
N GLY A 317 -15.13 -0.38 -12.95
CA GLY A 317 -14.65 -1.48 -13.78
C GLY A 317 -13.25 -2.01 -13.40
N ARG A 318 -12.84 -1.82 -12.14
CA ARG A 318 -11.51 -2.14 -11.62
C ARG A 318 -11.48 -3.39 -10.75
N LEU A 319 -12.57 -4.17 -10.70
CA LEU A 319 -12.55 -5.47 -10.03
C LEU A 319 -11.50 -6.40 -10.69
N PRO A 320 -10.82 -7.24 -9.90
CA PRO A 320 -9.91 -8.25 -10.43
C PRO A 320 -10.57 -9.09 -11.54
N GLY A 321 -9.87 -9.28 -12.66
CA GLY A 321 -10.37 -10.04 -13.83
C GLY A 321 -11.22 -9.26 -14.84
N GLN A 322 -11.64 -8.01 -14.56
CA GLN A 322 -12.34 -7.17 -15.54
C GLN A 322 -11.41 -6.23 -16.34
N LYS A 323 -10.18 -6.01 -15.87
CA LYS A 323 -9.19 -5.13 -16.54
C LYS A 323 -8.77 -5.62 -17.93
N ASP A 324 -8.77 -6.93 -18.17
CA ASP A 324 -8.36 -7.51 -19.46
C ASP A 324 -9.42 -7.29 -20.56
N ALA A 325 -10.70 -7.17 -20.18
CA ALA A 325 -11.77 -6.91 -21.14
C ALA A 325 -11.77 -5.47 -21.67
N GLN A 326 -11.29 -4.49 -20.88
CA GLN A 326 -11.30 -3.08 -21.28
C GLN A 326 -10.06 -2.63 -22.07
N ARG A 327 -8.93 -3.36 -21.97
CA ARG A 327 -7.72 -3.09 -22.78
C ARG A 327 -7.77 -3.74 -24.17
N GLY A 328 -8.64 -4.73 -24.39
CA GLY A 328 -8.81 -5.40 -25.68
C GLY A 328 -9.54 -4.58 -26.76
N ASP A 329 -10.27 -3.54 -26.38
CA ASP A 329 -11.08 -2.71 -27.31
C ASP A 329 -10.36 -1.42 -27.78
N ALA A 330 -9.08 -1.24 -27.41
CA ALA A 330 -8.28 -0.06 -27.78
C ALA A 330 -7.03 -0.40 -28.61
N ALA A 331 -7.01 -1.55 -29.29
CA ALA A 331 -5.97 -1.95 -30.24
C ALA A 331 -6.47 -1.91 -31.69
#